data_AF-A0A7Y4SRV1-F1
#
_entry.id   AF-A0A7Y4SRV1-F1
#
_cell.length_a   1.000
_cell.length_b   1.000
_cell.length_c   1.000
_cell.angle_alpha   90.00
_cell.angle_beta   90.00
_cell.angle_gamma   90.00
#
_symmetry.space_group_name_H-M   'P 1'
#
loop_
_entity.id
_entity.type
_entity.pdbx_description
1 polymer ?
#
loop_
_entity_poly.entity_id
_entity_poly.type
_entity_poly.pdbx_seq_one_letter_code
_entity_poly.pdbx_strand_id
1 'polypeptide(L)'
;MRAASPLVSLAPLERERFGIQSARANGVTAARLVEVLEFCRTERIQFLTARCRADDLGAAQALEAAGGRLMDTLVYWRHDLAARARV
;
A
#
# COMPACT_ATOMS: atom_id res chain seq x y z
N MET A 1 13.74 6.34 -14.78
CA MET A 1 13.14 6.66 -13.46
C MET A 1 11.68 6.23 -13.49
N ARG A 2 11.24 5.33 -12.61
CA ARG A 2 9.79 5.13 -12.40
C ARG A 2 9.25 6.41 -11.76
N ALA A 3 8.13 6.93 -12.25
CA ALA A 3 7.44 8.04 -11.61
C ALA A 3 7.14 7.66 -10.15
N ALA A 4 7.27 8.62 -9.23
CA ALA A 4 6.86 8.42 -7.85
C ALA A 4 5.35 8.12 -7.85
N SER A 5 4.97 6.94 -7.37
CA SER A 5 3.57 6.63 -7.17
C SER A 5 3.03 7.46 -6.00
N PRO A 6 1.78 7.94 -6.07
CA PRO A 6 1.16 8.64 -4.94
C PRO A 6 1.14 7.73 -3.70
N LEU A 7 1.17 8.33 -2.51
CA LEU A 7 1.11 7.58 -1.26
C LEU A 7 -0.17 6.75 -1.17
N VAL A 8 -1.30 7.33 -1.58
CA VAL A 8 -2.62 6.70 -1.63
C VAL A 8 -3.32 7.07 -2.93
N SER A 9 -4.05 6.12 -3.51
CA SER A 9 -4.86 6.33 -4.72
C SER A 9 -6.08 5.42 -4.74
N LEU A 10 -7.10 5.81 -5.51
CA LEU A 10 -8.23 4.92 -5.81
C LEU A 10 -7.73 3.63 -6.47
N ALA A 11 -8.43 2.54 -6.19
CA ALA A 11 -8.18 1.22 -6.77
C ALA A 11 -9.38 0.86 -7.67
N PRO A 12 -9.38 1.32 -8.95
CA PRO A 12 -10.56 1.26 -9.81
C PRO A 12 -10.95 -0.18 -10.21
N LEU A 13 -9.97 -1.09 -10.26
CA LEU A 13 -10.21 -2.50 -10.60
C LEU A 13 -11.08 -3.19 -9.56
N GLU A 14 -10.89 -2.88 -8.28
CA GLU A 14 -11.66 -3.42 -7.19
C GLU A 14 -13.12 -2.94 -7.26
N ARG A 15 -13.35 -1.69 -7.70
CA ARG A 15 -14.71 -1.19 -7.97
C ARG A 15 -15.35 -1.90 -9.15
N GLU A 16 -14.62 -2.08 -10.25
CA GLU A 16 -15.09 -2.79 -11.44
C GLU A 16 -15.45 -4.25 -11.14
N ARG A 17 -14.62 -4.94 -10.35
CA ARG A 17 -14.76 -6.38 -10.08
C ARG A 17 -15.72 -6.70 -8.94
N PHE A 18 -15.78 -5.85 -7.92
CA PHE A 18 -16.49 -6.16 -6.67
C PHE A 18 -17.52 -5.10 -6.27
N GLY A 19 -17.64 -4.00 -7.00
CA GLY A 19 -18.58 -2.91 -6.68
C GLY A 19 -18.19 -2.07 -5.46
N ILE A 20 -16.97 -2.22 -4.93
CA ILE A 20 -16.51 -1.53 -3.72
C ILE A 20 -15.65 -0.31 -4.03
N GLN A 21 -15.90 0.80 -3.34
CA GLN A 21 -15.04 1.98 -3.40
C GLN A 21 -13.81 1.73 -2.53
N SER A 22 -12.65 1.50 -3.17
CA SER A 22 -11.44 1.11 -2.45
C SER A 22 -10.23 1.96 -2.84
N ALA A 23 -9.23 1.97 -1.96
CA ALA A 23 -7.98 2.67 -2.16
C ALA A 23 -6.79 1.76 -1.83
N ARG A 24 -5.64 2.09 -2.42
CA ARG A 24 -4.37 1.44 -2.12
C ARG A 24 -3.38 2.49 -1.64
N ALA A 25 -2.69 2.19 -0.54
CA ALA A 25 -1.60 2.99 -0.04
C ALA A 25 -0.31 2.15 0.07
N ASN A 26 0.79 2.61 -0.52
CA ASN A 26 2.07 1.89 -0.50
C ASN A 26 3.14 2.74 0.19
N GLY A 27 3.93 2.12 1.06
CA GLY A 27 4.99 2.82 1.80
C GLY A 27 4.44 3.73 2.90
N VAL A 28 3.34 3.33 3.53
CA VAL A 28 2.76 4.05 4.67
C VAL A 28 3.76 4.06 5.82
N THR A 29 3.93 5.24 6.42
CA THR A 29 4.67 5.45 7.67
C THR A 29 3.72 5.99 8.73
N ALA A 30 4.07 5.87 10.01
CA ALA A 30 3.28 6.42 11.11
C ALA A 30 2.99 7.93 10.92
N ALA A 31 3.99 8.70 10.48
CA ALA A 31 3.88 10.14 10.27
C ALA A 31 2.91 10.55 9.15
N ARG A 32 2.71 9.67 8.15
CA ARG A 32 1.87 9.96 6.98
C ARG A 32 0.53 9.21 6.98
N LEU A 33 0.26 8.41 8.01
CA LEU A 33 -0.98 7.66 8.11
C LEU A 33 -2.21 8.60 8.12
N VAL A 34 -2.10 9.76 8.76
CA VAL A 34 -3.20 10.75 8.81
C VAL A 34 -3.65 11.19 7.42
N GLU A 35 -2.70 11.44 6.50
CA GLU A 35 -2.95 11.82 5.11
C GLU A 35 -3.74 10.73 4.36
N VAL A 36 -3.37 9.46 4.60
CA VAL A 36 -4.05 8.30 4.00
C VAL A 36 -5.49 8.19 4.50
N LEU A 37 -5.70 8.36 5.80
CA LEU A 37 -7.02 8.26 6.41
C LEU A 37 -7.92 9.44 6.02
N GLU A 38 -7.37 10.64 5.89
CA GLU A 38 -8.08 11.81 5.37
C GLU A 38 -8.53 11.61 3.93
N PHE A 39 -7.64 11.12 3.05
CA PHE A 39 -8.00 10.72 1.70
C PHE A 39 -9.16 9.71 1.71
N CYS A 40 -9.07 8.68 2.57
CA CYS A 40 -10.11 7.66 2.65
C CYS A 40 -11.47 8.23 3.09
N ARG A 41 -11.48 9.19 4.02
CA ARG A 41 -12.71 9.87 4.45
C ARG A 41 -13.30 10.72 3.33
N THR A 42 -12.49 11.55 2.68
CA THR A 42 -12.92 12.43 1.58
C THR A 42 -13.48 11.64 0.42
N GLU A 43 -12.79 10.57 0.03
CA GLU A 43 -13.16 9.70 -1.07
C GLU A 43 -14.15 8.61 -0.67
N ARG A 44 -14.71 8.61 0.55
CA ARG A 44 -15.68 7.61 1.04
C ARG A 44 -15.25 6.16 0.76
N ILE A 45 -13.98 5.88 1.04
CA ILE A 45 -13.38 4.56 0.86
C ILE A 45 -13.98 3.56 1.85
N GLN A 46 -14.48 2.45 1.33
CA GLN A 46 -15.04 1.34 2.10
C GLN A 46 -13.97 0.31 2.48
N PHE A 47 -12.91 0.20 1.68
CA PHE A 47 -11.83 -0.75 1.89
C PHE A 47 -10.47 -0.15 1.49
N LEU A 48 -9.53 -0.13 2.43
CA LEU A 48 -8.18 0.35 2.22
C LEU A 48 -7.19 -0.82 2.30
N THR A 49 -6.41 -1.02 1.25
CA THR A 49 -5.21 -1.86 1.30
C THR A 49 -3.99 -0.98 1.55
N ALA A 50 -3.45 -1.02 2.76
CA ALA A 50 -2.26 -0.26 3.15
C ALA A 50 -1.04 -1.19 3.28
N ARG A 51 0.11 -0.75 2.77
CA ARG A 51 1.39 -1.46 2.92
C ARG A 51 2.41 -0.53 3.56
N CYS A 52 3.09 -1.02 4.59
CA CYS A 52 4.27 -0.40 5.18
C CYS A 52 5.51 -1.26 4.88
N ARG A 53 6.70 -0.78 5.22
CA ARG A 53 7.89 -1.63 5.17
C ARG A 53 7.85 -2.64 6.32
N ALA A 54 8.30 -3.87 6.06
CA ALA A 54 8.29 -4.93 7.07
C ALA A 54 9.22 -4.66 8.26
N ASP A 55 10.22 -3.79 8.10
CA ASP A 55 11.14 -3.35 9.15
C ASP A 55 10.67 -2.09 9.91
N ASP A 56 9.53 -1.49 9.51
CA ASP A 56 8.94 -0.33 10.17
C ASP A 56 7.78 -0.78 11.08
N LEU A 57 8.13 -1.29 12.27
CA LEU A 57 7.14 -1.74 13.25
C LEU A 57 6.23 -0.59 13.72
N GLY A 58 6.75 0.64 13.78
CA GLY A 58 5.96 1.81 14.17
C GLY A 58 4.82 2.10 13.19
N ALA A 59 5.07 1.98 11.89
CA ALA A 59 4.04 2.08 10.88
C ALA A 59 3.01 0.94 10.96
N ALA A 60 3.45 -0.30 11.20
CA ALA A 60 2.56 -1.44 11.36
C ALA A 60 1.61 -1.26 12.57
N GLN A 61 2.17 -0.88 13.72
CA GLN A 61 1.39 -0.62 14.94
C GLN A 61 0.44 0.57 14.78
N ALA A 62 0.87 1.64 14.09
CA ALA A 62 -0.01 2.78 13.80
C ALA A 62 -1.20 2.37 12.91
N LEU A 63 -0.96 1.52 11.90
CA LEU A 63 -2.03 0.96 11.06
C LEU A 63 -3.00 0.11 11.87
N GLU A 64 -2.50 -0.74 12.77
CA GLU A 64 -3.35 -1.54 13.68
C GLU A 64 -4.17 -0.67 14.64
N ALA A 65 -3.53 0.34 15.25
CA ALA A 65 -4.20 1.29 16.14
C ALA A 65 -5.30 2.10 15.41
N ALA A 66 -5.15 2.34 14.11
CA ALA A 66 -6.16 2.97 13.27
C ALA A 66 -7.28 2.01 12.80
N GLY A 67 -7.28 0.76 13.27
CA GLY A 67 -8.28 -0.26 12.95
C GLY A 67 -7.89 -1.21 11.80
N GLY A 68 -6.68 -1.08 11.27
CA GLY A 68 -6.12 -2.03 10.31
C GLY A 68 -5.88 -3.41 10.93
N ARG A 69 -5.77 -4.43 10.08
CA ARG A 69 -5.37 -5.78 10.47
C ARG A 69 -4.26 -6.25 9.55
N LEU A 70 -3.25 -6.90 10.11
CA LEU A 70 -2.20 -7.53 9.31
C LEU A 70 -2.80 -8.66 8.47
N MET A 71 -2.59 -8.60 7.15
CA MET A 71 -3.09 -9.60 6.21
C MET A 71 -1.95 -10.47 5.69
N ASP A 72 -0.93 -9.85 5.11
CA ASP A 72 0.23 -10.52 4.53
C ASP A 72 1.54 -9.82 4.88
N THR A 73 2.66 -10.54 4.69
CA THR A 73 4.02 -9.97 4.68
C THR A 73 4.68 -10.41 3.40
N LEU A 74 5.18 -9.43 2.63
CA LEU A 74 5.67 -9.67 1.27
C LEU A 74 7.20 -9.55 1.21
N VAL A 75 7.85 -10.53 0.58
CA VAL A 75 9.28 -10.48 0.25
C VAL A 75 9.41 -10.37 -1.26
N TYR A 76 9.97 -9.25 -1.73
CA TYR A 76 10.16 -9.00 -3.16
C TYR A 76 11.57 -9.40 -3.59
N TRP A 77 11.66 -10.41 -4.46
CA TRP A 77 12.91 -10.85 -5.05
C TRP A 77 13.14 -10.15 -6.39
N ARG A 78 14.40 -9.80 -6.69
CA ARG A 78 14.80 -9.28 -8.00
C ARG A 78 16.00 -10.06 -8.50
N HIS A 79 15.91 -10.54 -9.74
CA HIS A 79 17.00 -11.22 -10.43
C HIS A 79 17.29 -10.50 -11.74
N ASP A 80 18.56 -10.25 -12.04
CA ASP A 80 18.98 -9.64 -13.31
C ASP A 80 19.18 -10.73 -14.36
N LEU A 81 18.31 -10.73 -15.38
CA LEU A 81 18.36 -11.70 -16.47
C LEU A 81 19.51 -11.44 -17.45
N ALA A 82 20.03 -10.20 -17.54
CA ALA A 82 21.12 -9.85 -18.44
C ALA A 82 22.48 -10.39 -17.94
N ALA A 83 22.63 -10.56 -16.62
CA ALA A 83 23.83 -11.11 -16.01
C ALA A 83 24.10 -12.58 -16.40
N ARG A 84 23.12 -13.27 -16.98
CA ARG A 84 23.18 -14.71 -17.32
C ARG A 84 23.49 -14.99 -18.80
N ALA A 85 23.50 -13.97 -19.67
CA ALA A 85 23.73 -14.13 -21.11
C ALA A 85 25.22 -14.21 -21.51
N ARG A 86 26.14 -14.31 -20.53
CA ARG A 86 27.57 -14.53 -20.77
C ARG A 86 27.87 -16.03 -20.61
N VAL A 87 27.53 -16.81 -21.64
CA VAL A 87 28.03 -18.18 -21.86
C VAL A 87 28.47 -18.27 -23.30
#